data_AF-A0AAY4D907-F1
#
_entry.id   AF-A0AAY4D907-F1
#
_cell.length_a   1.000
_cell.length_b   1.000
_cell.length_c   1.000
_cell.angle_alpha   90.00
_cell.angle_beta   90.00
_cell.angle_gamma   90.00
#
_symmetry.space_group_name_H-M   'P 1'
#
loop_
_entity.id
_entity.type
_entity.pdbx_description
1 polymer ?
#
loop_
_entity_poly.entity_id
_entity_poly.type
_entity_poly.pdbx_seq_one_letter_code
_entity_poly.pdbx_strand_id
1 'polypeptide(L)'
;MDSLVLYYDDTYPTVKEQKAFEKNIFNKTHRTDSEIALLEGLTVVYKSNIDLYFYVIGSSHENELMLMSVLNCLFDSLSQMLRKNVERRALLENMEGLFLAVDEIVDGGVILESDPQQVVYRVALRGDDVPLTEQTVSQVRFYFIFLFFNISPHPLRSFLFIPRVCDQEWIK
;
A
#
# COMPACT_ATOMS: atom_id res chain seq x y z
N MET A 1 -4.69 -7.22 14.77
CA MET A 1 -5.22 -6.50 13.59
C MET A 1 -3.99 -6.38 12.76
N ASP A 2 -3.92 -7.23 11.75
CA ASP A 2 -2.68 -7.55 11.09
C ASP A 2 -2.84 -6.98 9.68
N SER A 3 -2.06 -5.95 9.44
CA SER A 3 -2.15 -4.99 8.35
C SER A 3 -0.80 -5.00 7.62
N LEU A 4 -0.82 -4.92 6.28
CA LEU A 4 0.41 -4.69 5.54
C LEU A 4 0.61 -3.18 5.45
N VAL A 5 1.57 -2.68 6.22
CA VAL A 5 1.82 -1.25 6.37
C VAL A 5 3.26 -0.92 6.03
N LEU A 6 3.43 0.16 5.25
CA LEU A 6 4.70 0.81 5.01
C LEU A 6 4.62 2.21 5.65
N TYR A 7 5.71 2.70 6.21
CA TYR A 7 5.80 4.06 6.74
C TYR A 7 7.05 4.68 6.14
N TYR A 8 6.91 5.89 5.59
CA TYR A 8 7.99 6.60 4.91
C TYR A 8 8.61 7.71 5.79
N ASP A 9 8.14 7.84 7.02
CA ASP A 9 8.58 8.84 8.00
C ASP A 9 8.46 8.31 9.43
N ASP A 10 9.04 9.06 10.36
CA ASP A 10 9.11 8.70 11.79
C ASP A 10 7.96 9.28 12.63
N THR A 11 6.80 9.62 12.06
CA THR A 11 5.67 10.20 12.82
C THR A 11 5.10 9.21 13.83
N TYR A 12 5.11 7.93 13.50
CA TYR A 12 4.70 6.84 14.38
C TYR A 12 5.88 5.89 14.57
N PRO A 13 6.87 6.24 15.42
CA PRO A 13 8.13 5.51 15.54
C PRO A 13 7.96 4.16 16.24
N THR A 14 6.89 3.99 17.03
CA THR A 14 6.64 2.73 17.74
C THR A 14 5.52 1.92 17.10
N VAL A 15 5.68 0.59 17.08
CA VAL A 15 4.65 -0.37 16.63
C VAL A 15 3.32 -0.19 17.40
N LYS A 16 3.38 0.29 18.64
CA LYS A 16 2.20 0.57 19.46
C LYS A 16 1.40 1.74 18.91
N GLU A 17 2.06 2.82 18.53
CA GLU A 17 1.44 4.02 17.95
C GLU A 17 0.89 3.72 16.55
N GLN A 18 1.65 3.00 15.72
CA GLN A 18 1.21 2.53 14.41
C GLN A 18 -0.10 1.74 14.51
N LYS A 19 -0.15 0.71 15.36
CA LYS A 19 -1.37 -0.08 15.59
C LYS A 19 -2.54 0.73 16.15
N ALA A 20 -2.26 1.73 17.00
CA ALA A 20 -3.30 2.61 17.53
C ALA A 20 -3.91 3.48 16.42
N PHE A 21 -3.06 4.02 15.56
CA PHE A 21 -3.45 4.84 14.41
C PHE A 21 -4.23 4.03 13.37
N GLU A 22 -3.74 2.85 12.97
CA GLU A 22 -4.44 1.94 12.05
C GLU A 22 -5.85 1.59 12.54
N LYS A 23 -5.97 1.28 13.84
CA LYS A 23 -7.26 1.00 14.48
C LYS A 23 -8.18 2.24 14.45
N ASN A 24 -7.63 3.44 14.66
CA ASN A 24 -8.39 4.68 14.64
C ASN A 24 -8.96 4.95 13.24
N ILE A 25 -8.13 4.86 12.20
CA ILE A 25 -8.55 5.01 10.80
C ILE A 25 -9.66 4.04 10.48
N PHE A 26 -9.43 2.75 10.70
CA PHE A 26 -10.43 1.74 10.35
C PHE A 26 -11.77 1.97 11.04
N ASN A 27 -11.75 2.28 12.34
CA ASN A 27 -12.99 2.55 13.08
C ASN A 27 -13.78 3.71 12.48
N LYS A 28 -13.09 4.72 11.95
CA LYS A 28 -13.71 5.90 11.34
C LYS A 28 -14.14 5.70 9.89
N THR A 29 -13.45 4.86 9.12
CA THR A 29 -13.70 4.73 7.67
C THR A 29 -14.55 3.52 7.29
N HIS A 30 -14.56 2.44 8.09
CA HIS A 30 -15.19 1.17 7.67
C HIS A 30 -16.72 1.22 7.48
N ARG A 31 -17.39 2.27 7.98
CA ARG A 31 -18.84 2.46 7.89
C ARG A 31 -19.24 3.62 6.98
N THR A 32 -18.26 4.27 6.37
CA THR A 32 -18.47 5.53 5.68
C THR A 32 -18.13 5.36 4.22
N ASP A 33 -19.09 5.68 3.35
CA ASP A 33 -18.96 5.57 1.89
C ASP A 33 -18.13 6.71 1.26
N SER A 34 -17.62 7.64 2.08
CA SER A 34 -16.69 8.67 1.62
C SER A 34 -15.36 8.04 1.20
N GLU A 35 -14.70 8.56 0.16
CA GLU A 35 -13.39 8.07 -0.29
C GLU A 35 -12.24 8.87 0.32
N ILE A 36 -12.55 9.91 1.10
CA ILE A 36 -11.59 10.87 1.66
C ILE A 36 -12.01 11.26 3.09
N ALA A 37 -11.06 11.32 4.00
CA ALA A 37 -11.24 11.75 5.39
C ALA A 37 -10.02 12.53 5.88
N LEU A 38 -10.25 13.56 6.71
CA LEU A 38 -9.18 14.26 7.43
C LEU A 38 -9.11 13.73 8.86
N LEU A 39 -8.00 13.10 9.23
CA LEU A 39 -7.81 12.42 10.51
C LEU A 39 -6.48 12.83 11.14
N GLU A 40 -6.52 13.38 12.36
CA GLU A 40 -5.30 13.76 13.12
C GLU A 40 -4.39 14.75 12.36
N GLY A 41 -4.96 15.60 11.49
CA GLY A 41 -4.18 16.51 10.65
C GLY A 41 -3.49 15.83 9.46
N LEU A 42 -3.97 14.63 9.09
CA LEU A 42 -3.53 13.89 7.91
C LEU A 42 -4.70 13.69 6.96
N THR A 43 -4.43 13.84 5.67
CA THR A 43 -5.41 13.54 4.61
C THR A 43 -5.36 12.06 4.33
N VAL A 44 -6.48 11.37 4.47
CA VAL A 44 -6.62 9.92 4.28
C VAL A 44 -7.59 9.68 3.14
N VAL A 45 -7.10 9.18 2.01
CA VAL A 45 -7.96 8.66 0.93
C VAL A 45 -8.06 7.14 1.07
N TYR A 46 -9.23 6.57 0.83
CA TYR A 46 -9.42 5.14 1.04
C TYR A 46 -10.48 4.54 0.11
N LYS A 47 -10.34 3.24 -0.11
CA LYS A 47 -11.23 2.44 -0.96
C LYS A 47 -11.39 1.05 -0.35
N SER A 48 -12.61 0.53 -0.33
CA SER A 48 -12.87 -0.85 0.08
C SER A 48 -13.23 -1.71 -1.13
N ASN A 49 -12.83 -2.98 -1.10
CA ASN A 49 -13.23 -3.96 -2.10
C ASN A 49 -13.38 -5.32 -1.43
N ILE A 50 -14.60 -5.89 -1.46
CA ILE A 50 -14.94 -7.18 -0.85
C ILE A 50 -14.54 -7.22 0.63
N ASP A 51 -13.37 -7.77 0.95
CA ASP A 51 -12.83 -7.96 2.29
C ASP A 51 -11.48 -7.24 2.51
N LEU A 52 -11.10 -6.36 1.58
CA LEU A 52 -9.91 -5.53 1.59
C LEU A 52 -10.26 -4.04 1.78
N TYR A 53 -9.39 -3.35 2.51
CA TYR A 53 -9.42 -1.91 2.67
C TYR A 53 -8.05 -1.34 2.30
N PHE A 54 -8.06 -0.37 1.36
CA PHE A 54 -6.92 0.35 0.82
C PHE A 54 -6.93 1.79 1.34
N TYR A 55 -5.78 2.33 1.71
CA TYR A 55 -5.67 3.66 2.34
C TYR A 55 -4.42 4.38 1.90
N VAL A 56 -4.47 5.58 1.32
CA VAL A 56 -3.26 6.42 1.12
C VAL A 56 -3.33 7.62 2.06
N ILE A 57 -2.22 7.96 2.69
CA ILE A 57 -2.17 9.03 3.68
C ILE A 57 -1.14 10.06 3.26
N GLY A 58 -1.53 11.32 3.28
CA GLY A 58 -0.65 12.46 3.10
C GLY A 58 -0.72 13.41 4.29
N SER A 59 0.13 14.44 4.26
CA SER A 59 -0.05 15.62 5.12
C SER A 59 -1.41 16.27 4.85
N SER A 60 -1.97 17.02 5.79
CA SER A 60 -3.21 17.80 5.59
C SER A 60 -3.12 18.83 4.46
N HIS A 61 -1.92 19.15 3.99
CA HIS A 61 -1.65 20.13 2.94
C HIS A 61 -1.50 19.48 1.56
N GLU A 62 -1.40 18.14 1.50
CA GLU A 62 -1.26 17.41 0.24
C GLU A 62 -2.53 17.52 -0.60
N ASN A 63 -2.36 17.48 -1.92
CA ASN A 63 -3.47 17.45 -2.84
C ASN A 63 -4.16 16.07 -2.78
N GLU A 64 -5.41 16.05 -2.33
CA GLU A 64 -6.27 14.87 -2.27
C GLU A 64 -6.33 14.11 -3.61
N LEU A 65 -6.32 14.82 -4.75
CA LEU A 65 -6.35 14.21 -6.08
C LEU A 65 -5.08 13.42 -6.39
N MET A 66 -3.92 13.85 -5.88
CA MET A 66 -2.66 13.13 -6.02
C MET A 66 -2.65 11.86 -5.16
N LEU A 67 -3.16 11.93 -3.93
CA LEU A 67 -3.31 10.75 -3.10
C LEU A 67 -4.30 9.75 -3.72
N MET A 68 -5.38 10.26 -4.32
CA MET A 68 -6.38 9.46 -5.01
C MET A 68 -5.81 8.81 -6.28
N SER A 69 -4.91 9.47 -7.01
CA SER A 69 -4.26 8.86 -8.18
C SER A 69 -3.37 7.69 -7.78
N VAL A 70 -2.61 7.81 -6.68
CA VAL A 70 -1.83 6.70 -6.10
C VAL A 70 -2.74 5.53 -5.69
N LEU A 71 -3.84 5.83 -5.00
CA LEU A 71 -4.81 4.81 -4.56
C LEU A 71 -5.40 4.04 -5.74
N ASN A 72 -5.85 4.76 -6.78
CA ASN A 72 -6.43 4.16 -7.97
C ASN A 72 -5.39 3.41 -8.79
N CYS A 73 -4.19 3.97 -8.96
CA CYS A 73 -3.09 3.31 -9.66
C CYS A 73 -2.76 1.96 -9.02
N LEU A 74 -2.63 1.90 -7.69
CA LEU A 74 -2.42 0.64 -6.98
C LEU A 74 -3.59 -0.34 -7.21
N PHE A 75 -4.83 0.11 -6.96
CA PHE A 75 -5.99 -0.76 -7.06
C PHE A 75 -6.15 -1.33 -8.46
N ASP A 76 -5.98 -0.50 -9.50
CA ASP A 76 -6.12 -0.91 -10.89
C ASP A 76 -4.95 -1.80 -11.33
N SER A 77 -3.73 -1.56 -10.84
CA SER A 77 -2.58 -2.45 -11.06
C SER A 77 -2.84 -3.84 -10.48
N LEU A 78 -3.28 -3.90 -9.22
CA LEU A 78 -3.63 -5.16 -8.57
C LEU A 78 -4.82 -5.84 -9.26
N SER A 79 -5.81 -5.08 -9.71
CA SER A 79 -6.94 -5.60 -10.48
C SER A 79 -6.49 -6.26 -11.78
N GLN A 80 -5.53 -5.66 -12.49
CA GLN A 80 -4.96 -6.27 -13.70
C GLN A 80 -4.18 -7.54 -13.37
N MET A 81 -3.31 -7.50 -12.35
CA MET A 81 -2.48 -8.64 -11.95
C MET A 81 -3.30 -9.82 -11.40
N LEU A 82 -4.37 -9.54 -10.67
CA LEU A 82 -5.28 -10.51 -10.05
C LEU A 82 -6.48 -10.86 -10.94
N ARG A 83 -6.46 -10.47 -12.23
CA ARG A 83 -7.53 -10.76 -13.20
C ARG A 83 -8.92 -10.35 -12.70
N LYS A 84 -8.99 -9.17 -12.09
CA LYS A 84 -10.18 -8.54 -11.49
C LYS A 84 -10.69 -9.18 -10.21
N ASN A 85 -10.02 -10.20 -9.67
CA ASN A 85 -10.38 -10.80 -8.39
C ASN A 85 -9.56 -10.18 -7.25
N VAL A 86 -9.87 -8.93 -6.88
CA VAL A 86 -9.15 -8.20 -5.82
C VAL A 86 -9.77 -8.53 -4.46
N GLU A 87 -9.54 -9.75 -4.00
CA GLU A 87 -9.92 -10.22 -2.67
C GLU A 87 -8.69 -10.62 -1.87
N ARG A 88 -8.83 -10.71 -0.55
CA ARG A 88 -7.76 -11.07 0.37
C ARG A 88 -6.98 -12.31 -0.04
N ARG A 89 -7.69 -13.37 -0.44
CA ARG A 89 -7.05 -14.64 -0.79
C ARG A 89 -6.13 -14.47 -2.00
N ALA A 90 -6.65 -13.87 -3.07
CA ALA A 90 -5.90 -13.64 -4.30
C ALA A 90 -4.70 -12.71 -4.07
N LEU A 91 -4.87 -11.70 -3.22
CA LEU A 91 -3.78 -10.79 -2.84
C LEU A 91 -2.68 -11.50 -2.05
N LEU A 92 -3.04 -12.37 -1.09
CA LEU A 92 -2.08 -13.16 -0.31
C LEU A 92 -1.32 -14.17 -1.18
N GLU A 93 -1.97 -14.72 -2.20
CA GLU A 93 -1.34 -15.61 -3.19
C GLU A 93 -0.37 -14.85 -4.12
N ASN A 94 -0.51 -13.53 -4.28
CA ASN A 94 0.34 -12.67 -5.12
C ASN A 94 0.91 -11.45 -4.35
N MET A 95 1.45 -11.69 -3.16
CA MET A 95 2.06 -10.62 -2.35
C MET A 95 3.30 -10.01 -2.99
N GLU A 96 4.06 -10.80 -3.75
CA GLU A 96 5.27 -10.33 -4.43
C GLU A 96 4.93 -9.25 -5.46
N GLY A 97 3.93 -9.53 -6.29
CA GLY A 97 3.45 -8.55 -7.26
C GLY A 97 2.95 -7.26 -6.61
N LEU A 98 2.30 -7.36 -5.45
CA LEU A 98 1.88 -6.20 -4.68
C LEU A 98 3.07 -5.33 -4.23
N PHE A 99 4.14 -5.91 -3.68
CA PHE A 99 5.31 -5.13 -3.27
C PHE A 99 6.00 -4.48 -4.46
N LEU A 100 6.18 -5.22 -5.55
CA LEU A 100 6.75 -4.67 -6.79
C LEU A 100 5.91 -3.53 -7.35
N ALA A 101 4.58 -3.65 -7.30
CA ALA A 101 3.69 -2.57 -7.71
C ALA A 101 3.84 -1.33 -6.81
N VAL A 102 3.93 -1.50 -5.50
CA VAL A 102 4.17 -0.38 -4.57
C VAL A 102 5.51 0.31 -4.86
N ASP A 103 6.58 -0.46 -5.07
CA ASP A 103 7.92 0.06 -5.38
C ASP A 103 7.97 0.83 -6.71
N GLU A 104 7.12 0.49 -7.68
CA GLU A 104 6.99 1.23 -8.94
C GLU A 104 6.13 2.50 -8.82
N ILE A 105 5.18 2.53 -7.87
CA ILE A 105 4.26 3.68 -7.69
C ILE A 105 4.90 4.75 -6.80
N VAL A 106 5.52 4.35 -5.68
CA VAL A 106 6.10 5.28 -4.70
C VAL A 106 7.47 4.80 -4.22
N ASP A 107 8.45 5.69 -4.20
CA ASP A 107 9.77 5.46 -3.59
C ASP A 107 10.11 6.61 -2.63
N GLY A 108 10.48 6.28 -1.39
CA GLY A 108 10.79 7.29 -0.37
C GLY A 108 9.65 8.27 -0.05
N GLY A 109 8.40 7.95 -0.42
CA GLY A 109 7.27 8.88 -0.35
C GLY A 109 7.12 9.78 -1.58
N VAL A 110 7.93 9.62 -2.61
CA VAL A 110 7.78 10.35 -3.88
C VAL A 110 7.00 9.49 -4.87
N ILE A 111 5.97 10.05 -5.49
CA ILE A 111 5.20 9.36 -6.53
C ILE A 111 6.07 9.26 -7.79
N LEU A 112 6.36 8.03 -8.22
CA LEU A 112 7.16 7.74 -9.42
C LEU A 112 6.28 7.46 -10.64
N GLU A 113 5.17 6.76 -10.44
CA GLU A 113 4.26 6.34 -11.50
C GLU A 113 2.80 6.43 -11.01
N SER A 114 1.91 6.81 -11.91
CA SER A 114 0.46 6.89 -11.64
C SER A 114 -0.39 6.21 -12.71
N ASP A 115 0.22 5.72 -13.80
CA ASP A 115 -0.45 4.87 -14.79
C ASP A 115 -0.34 3.38 -14.40
N PRO A 116 -1.46 2.70 -14.07
CA PRO A 116 -1.44 1.29 -13.70
C PRO A 116 -0.94 0.37 -14.82
N GLN A 117 -1.08 0.75 -16.09
CA GLN A 117 -0.55 -0.06 -17.20
C GLN A 117 0.98 -0.08 -17.21
N GLN A 118 1.62 1.05 -16.91
CA GLN A 118 3.07 1.15 -16.79
C GLN A 118 3.59 0.36 -15.59
N VAL A 119 2.92 0.48 -14.44
CA VAL A 119 3.26 -0.29 -13.24
C VAL A 119 3.24 -1.78 -13.53
N VAL A 120 2.13 -2.31 -14.06
CA VAL A 120 1.98 -3.74 -14.36
C VAL A 120 3.02 -4.21 -15.37
N TYR A 121 3.31 -3.40 -16.39
CA TYR A 121 4.35 -3.72 -17.37
C TYR A 121 5.73 -3.85 -16.72
N ARG A 122 6.12 -2.91 -15.86
CA ARG A 122 7.43 -2.95 -15.16
C ARG A 122 7.50 -4.07 -14.13
N VAL A 123 6.41 -4.33 -13.41
CA VAL A 123 6.32 -5.48 -12.49
C VAL A 123 6.52 -6.80 -13.23
N ALA A 124 5.93 -6.95 -14.42
CA ALA A 124 6.10 -8.15 -15.24
C ALA A 124 7.56 -8.37 -15.66
N LEU A 125 8.30 -7.30 -15.98
CA LEU A 125 9.73 -7.39 -16.33
C LEU A 125 10.60 -7.81 -15.13
N ARG A 126 10.24 -7.37 -13.91
CA ARG A 126 10.98 -7.73 -12.68
C ARG A 126 10.72 -9.17 -12.21
N GLY A 127 9.60 -9.78 -12.62
CA GLY A 127 9.24 -11.15 -12.24
C GLY A 127 10.04 -12.24 -12.96
N ASP A 128 10.57 -11.96 -14.16
CA ASP A 128 11.23 -12.98 -15.01
C ASP A 128 12.78 -12.97 -14.91
N ASP A 129 13.41 -11.92 -14.39
CA ASP A 129 14.87 -11.70 -14.48
C ASP A 129 15.58 -11.40 -13.13
N VAL A 130 15.52 -12.31 -12.15
CA VAL A 130 16.43 -12.25 -10.99
C VAL A 130 17.31 -13.50 -10.89
N PRO A 131 18.53 -13.49 -11.43
CA PRO A 131 19.51 -14.55 -11.15
C PRO A 131 19.83 -14.60 -9.65
N LEU A 132 19.93 -15.82 -9.11
CA LEU A 132 20.09 -16.17 -7.68
C LEU A 132 21.22 -15.45 -6.92
N THR A 133 22.10 -14.71 -7.60
CA THR A 133 23.27 -14.02 -7.05
C THR A 133 23.02 -12.57 -6.65
N GLU A 134 21.88 -11.97 -7.02
CA GLU A 134 21.54 -10.58 -6.68
C GLU A 134 20.26 -10.53 -5.82
N GLN A 135 20.34 -11.05 -4.59
CA GLN A 135 19.27 -10.86 -3.62
C GLN A 135 19.28 -9.41 -3.12
N THR A 136 18.46 -8.56 -3.72
CA THR A 136 18.26 -7.17 -3.27
C THR A 136 17.49 -7.11 -1.95
N VAL A 137 17.63 -6.00 -1.22
CA VAL A 137 17.00 -5.74 0.10
C VAL A 137 15.48 -6.00 0.08
N SER A 138 14.83 -5.81 -1.07
CA SER A 138 13.41 -6.11 -1.30
C SER A 138 13.06 -7.58 -1.03
N GLN A 139 13.91 -8.54 -1.40
CA GLN A 139 13.70 -9.97 -1.10
C GLN A 139 13.81 -10.28 0.40
N VAL A 140 14.75 -9.65 1.10
CA VAL A 140 14.89 -9.83 2.56
C VAL A 140 13.69 -9.25 3.30
N ARG A 141 13.21 -8.07 2.87
CA ARG A 141 11.97 -7.45 3.38
C ARG A 141 10.77 -8.36 3.12
N PHE A 142 10.72 -8.98 1.94
CA PHE A 142 9.69 -9.93 1.55
C PHE A 142 9.63 -11.16 2.47
N TYR A 143 10.76 -11.84 2.67
CA TYR A 143 10.82 -13.02 3.55
C TYR A 143 10.43 -12.71 5.00
N PHE A 144 10.85 -11.55 5.51
CA PHE A 144 10.56 -11.15 6.89
C PHE A 144 9.06 -10.86 7.09
N ILE A 145 8.43 -10.18 6.12
CA ILE A 145 6.99 -9.91 6.15
C ILE A 145 6.18 -11.20 5.93
N PHE A 146 6.59 -12.05 5.00
CA PHE A 146 5.93 -13.33 4.74
C PHE A 146 5.94 -14.25 5.97
N LEU A 147 7.08 -14.35 6.67
CA LEU A 147 7.16 -15.09 7.94
C LEU A 147 6.22 -14.50 9.00
N PHE A 148 6.16 -13.18 9.13
CA PHE A 148 5.31 -12.51 10.12
C PHE A 148 3.81 -12.79 9.86
N PHE A 149 3.37 -12.75 8.60
CA PHE A 149 2.00 -13.07 8.22
C PHE A 149 1.64 -14.55 8.35
N ASN A 150 2.57 -15.48 8.12
CA ASN A 150 2.30 -16.92 8.22
C ASN A 150 2.22 -17.43 9.67
N ILE A 151 2.84 -16.72 10.63
CA ILE A 151 2.90 -17.13 12.05
C ILE A 151 1.68 -16.68 12.88
N SER A 152 0.90 -15.68 12.44
CA SER A 152 -0.25 -15.16 13.21
C SER A 152 -1.52 -16.03 13.02
N PRO A 153 -2.10 -16.63 14.09
CA PRO A 153 -3.22 -17.57 13.99
C PRO A 153 -4.61 -16.90 14.00
N HIS A 154 -4.70 -15.58 13.90
CA HIS A 154 -5.98 -14.86 13.96
C HIS A 154 -6.63 -14.71 12.58
N PRO A 155 -7.98 -14.73 12.46
CA PRO A 155 -8.66 -14.46 11.19
C PRO A 155 -8.36 -13.02 10.75
N LEU A 156 -7.35 -12.86 9.89
CA LEU A 156 -6.78 -11.58 9.49
C LEU A 156 -7.85 -10.72 8.79
N ARG A 157 -8.22 -9.56 9.34
CA ARG A 157 -8.85 -8.51 8.52
C ARG A 157 -7.72 -7.87 7.74
N SER A 158 -7.67 -8.08 6.43
CA SER A 158 -6.51 -7.72 5.62
C SER A 158 -6.58 -6.25 5.23
N PHE A 159 -5.73 -5.46 5.87
CA PHE A 159 -5.47 -4.08 5.47
C PHE A 159 -4.30 -4.08 4.53
N LEU A 160 -4.44 -3.33 3.45
CA LEU A 160 -3.36 -3.12 2.51
C LEU A 160 -3.13 -1.62 2.31
N PHE A 161 -2.12 -1.04 2.99
CA PHE A 161 -1.28 0.11 2.57
C PHE A 161 -0.48 0.70 3.75
N ILE A 162 0.60 1.51 3.53
CA ILE A 162 0.56 2.99 3.27
C ILE A 162 1.90 3.53 2.66
N PRO A 163 1.95 4.08 1.44
CA PRO A 163 2.87 5.22 1.25
C PRO A 163 2.40 6.54 1.80
N ARG A 164 3.17 7.11 2.75
CA ARG A 164 3.08 8.54 3.00
C ARG A 164 3.79 9.22 1.84
N VAL A 165 3.03 9.96 1.04
CA VAL A 165 3.61 10.81 0.00
C VAL A 165 4.21 12.04 0.69
N CYS A 166 5.51 12.26 0.49
CA CYS A 166 6.25 13.42 1.00
C CYS A 166 6.48 14.38 -0.16
N ASP A 167 5.96 15.60 0.01
CA ASP A 167 6.13 16.73 -0.91
C ASP A 167 7.60 16.90 -1.37
N GLN A 168 7.85 16.67 -2.66
CA GLN A 168 8.96 17.32 -3.37
C GLN A 168 8.44 17.83 -4.71
N GLU A 169 8.12 19.13 -4.71
CA GLU A 169 7.92 20.04 -5.85
C GLU A 169 7.99 19.40 -7.26
N TRP A 170 6.84 18.96 -7.79
CA TRP A 170 6.66 18.69 -9.22
C TRP A 170 5.98 19.88 -9.93
N ILE A 171 6.66 21.03 -9.95
CA ILE A 171 6.56 22.02 -11.04
C ILE A 171 7.95 22.68 -11.20
N LYS A 172 8.84 22.06 -11.97
CA LYS A 172 9.80 22.75 -12.84
C LYS A 172 10.02 21.96 -14.11
#